data_AF-A0A5B1BTL8-F1
#
_entry.id   AF-A0A5B1BTL8-F1
#
_cell.length_a   1.000
_cell.length_b   1.000
_cell.length_c   1.000
_cell.angle_alpha   90.00
_cell.angle_beta   90.00
_cell.angle_gamma   90.00
#
_symmetry.space_group_name_H-M   'P 1'
#
loop_
_entity.id
_entity.type
_entity.pdbx_description
1 polymer ?
#
loop_
_entity_poly.entity_id
_entity_poly.type
_entity_poly.pdbx_seq_one_letter_code
_entity_poly.pdbx_strand_id
1 'polypeptide(L)'
;MAHPDCRLHAGDRVGLNFDVRYSTTPEAQGLRAAKVVVTDTTGTAVQTIDELLEPSSPSGVGLQDLDGDGRQELIIPMAQRIFHGSPNTRFSVWRAVGDSTHFERTQMLGQAVYSSGDGYVVANGGSPNSRDLTFYLPTGAGLTLVVALTIEAEQVDLGTQRVLTVSCRAHQEDGSHAIDMNVSQSQDTFCDSPAARAIWPGAQRVTL
;
A
#
# COMPACT_ATOMS: atom_id res chain seq x y z
N MET A 1 -15.37 -10.50 9.60
CA MET A 1 -15.21 -10.85 11.03
C MET A 1 -15.10 -9.55 11.82
N ALA A 2 -15.48 -9.50 13.09
CA ALA A 2 -15.26 -8.29 13.89
C ALA A 2 -13.79 -8.22 14.32
N HIS A 3 -13.09 -7.12 14.03
CA HIS A 3 -11.75 -6.91 14.54
C HIS A 3 -11.82 -6.54 16.03
N PRO A 4 -10.98 -7.15 16.90
CA PRO A 4 -10.92 -6.76 18.30
C PRO A 4 -10.22 -5.42 18.45
N ASP A 5 -10.64 -4.62 19.43
CA ASP A 5 -9.90 -3.44 19.86
C ASP A 5 -8.46 -3.81 20.22
N CYS A 6 -7.51 -2.92 19.94
CA CYS A 6 -6.11 -3.16 20.22
C CYS A 6 -5.37 -1.86 20.56
N ARG A 7 -4.15 -2.04 21.06
CA ARG A 7 -3.18 -0.97 21.24
C ARG A 7 -1.91 -1.35 20.50
N LEU A 8 -1.40 -0.44 19.68
CA LEU A 8 -0.13 -0.58 18.99
C LEU A 8 0.86 0.43 19.58
N HIS A 9 2.14 0.08 19.57
CA HIS A 9 3.24 0.95 19.98
C HIS A 9 4.22 1.03 18.82
N ALA A 10 4.56 2.25 18.38
CA ALA A 10 5.58 2.44 17.37
C ALA A 10 6.94 2.09 17.95
N GLY A 11 7.67 1.19 17.29
CA GLY A 11 9.05 0.87 17.61
C GLY A 11 10.06 1.89 17.07
N ASP A 12 9.59 3.03 16.56
CA ASP A 12 10.41 4.11 16.02
C ASP A 12 10.93 5.04 17.11
N ARG A 13 11.75 6.01 16.70
CA ARG A 13 12.38 6.99 17.61
C ARG A 13 11.40 7.95 18.28
N VAL A 14 10.18 8.10 17.77
CA VAL A 14 9.15 8.99 18.33
C VAL A 14 8.31 8.24 19.37
N GLY A 15 8.14 6.92 19.22
CA GLY A 15 7.59 6.05 20.26
C GLY A 15 6.10 6.30 20.54
N LEU A 16 5.33 6.67 19.52
CA LEU A 16 3.89 6.95 19.64
C LEU A 16 3.09 5.68 19.98
N ASN A 17 1.94 5.87 20.64
CA ASN A 17 0.98 4.80 20.90
C ASN A 17 -0.32 5.04 20.13
N PHE A 18 -0.95 3.95 19.68
CA PHE A 18 -2.16 3.96 18.87
C PHE A 18 -3.22 3.12 19.56
N ASP A 19 -4.22 3.78 20.15
CA ASP A 19 -5.39 3.13 20.73
C ASP A 19 -6.47 2.95 19.67
N VAL A 20 -6.71 1.72 19.24
CA VAL A 20 -7.65 1.36 18.17
C VAL A 20 -8.94 0.83 18.76
N ARG A 21 -10.05 1.47 18.40
CA ARG A 21 -11.40 1.07 18.77
C ARG A 21 -12.25 0.81 17.53
N TYR A 22 -12.86 -0.36 17.49
CA TYR A 22 -13.80 -0.73 16.44
C TYR A 22 -15.23 -0.58 16.92
N SER A 23 -16.07 0.09 16.13
CA SER A 23 -17.48 0.25 16.43
C SER A 23 -18.34 -0.03 15.20
N THR A 24 -19.60 -0.37 15.42
CA THR A 24 -20.60 -0.40 14.35
C THR A 24 -21.16 1.00 14.14
N THR A 25 -21.36 1.42 12.91
CA THR A 25 -21.95 2.73 12.60
C THR A 25 -23.47 2.60 12.50
N PRO A 26 -24.28 3.22 13.39
CA PRO A 26 -25.73 3.11 13.35
C PRO A 26 -26.35 3.66 12.05
N GLU A 27 -25.69 4.68 11.48
CA GLU A 27 -26.13 5.43 10.30
C GLU A 27 -25.90 4.68 8.98
N ALA A 28 -25.04 3.65 8.97
CA ALA A 28 -24.71 2.88 7.78
C ALA A 28 -24.69 1.39 8.11
N GLN A 29 -25.79 0.71 7.78
CA GLN A 29 -25.97 -0.70 8.08
C GLN A 29 -24.83 -1.55 7.50
N GLY A 30 -24.17 -2.31 8.37
CA GLY A 30 -23.07 -3.20 8.01
C GLY A 30 -21.69 -2.53 7.99
N LEU A 31 -21.60 -1.20 7.88
CA LEU A 31 -20.33 -0.51 8.02
C LEU A 31 -19.85 -0.53 9.47
N ARG A 32 -18.53 -0.52 9.61
CA ARG A 32 -17.82 -0.39 10.88
C ARG A 32 -16.94 0.85 10.82
N ALA A 33 -16.53 1.35 11.97
CA ALA A 33 -15.50 2.38 12.07
C ALA A 33 -14.28 1.82 12.80
N ALA A 34 -13.09 2.21 12.36
CA ALA A 34 -11.87 2.15 13.16
C ALA A 34 -11.54 3.56 13.59
N LYS A 35 -11.61 3.81 14.90
CA LYS A 35 -11.12 5.03 15.52
C LYS A 35 -9.77 4.76 16.13
N VAL A 36 -8.76 5.51 15.74
CA VAL A 36 -7.39 5.42 16.25
C VAL A 36 -7.04 6.73 16.95
N VAL A 37 -6.80 6.66 18.26
CA VAL A 37 -6.27 7.79 19.02
C VAL A 37 -4.77 7.64 19.13
N VAL A 38 -4.03 8.58 18.56
CA VAL A 38 -2.57 8.64 18.59
C VAL A 38 -2.16 9.45 19.81
N THR A 39 -1.28 8.89 20.64
CA THR A 39 -0.73 9.57 21.82
C THR A 39 0.79 9.58 21.79
N ASP A 40 1.38 10.66 22.30
CA ASP A 40 2.82 10.75 22.49
C ASP A 40 3.30 9.95 23.71
N THR A 41 4.61 9.99 23.99
CA THR A 41 5.21 9.28 25.12
C THR A 41 4.78 9.81 26.49
N THR A 42 4.16 11.00 26.55
CA THR A 42 3.58 11.57 27.77
C THR A 42 2.14 11.10 28.00
N GLY A 43 1.54 10.44 27.01
CA GLY A 43 0.13 10.03 27.00
C GLY A 43 -0.82 11.12 26.48
N THR A 44 -0.29 12.22 25.94
CA THR A 44 -1.10 13.31 25.37
C THR A 44 -1.59 12.90 23.99
N ALA A 45 -2.90 13.05 23.72
CA ALA A 45 -3.46 12.80 22.40
C ALA A 45 -2.99 13.86 21.40
N VAL A 46 -2.36 13.42 20.31
CA VAL A 46 -1.74 14.28 19.28
C VAL A 46 -2.49 14.22 17.95
N GLN A 47 -3.23 13.14 17.70
CA GLN A 47 -4.10 13.00 16.52
C GLN A 47 -5.22 12.00 16.81
N THR A 48 -6.37 12.18 16.14
CA THR A 48 -7.41 11.17 16.04
C THR A 48 -7.65 10.87 14.56
N ILE A 49 -7.65 9.59 14.22
CA ILE A 49 -7.87 9.08 12.87
C ILE A 49 -9.15 8.25 12.91
N ASP A 50 -10.08 8.54 11.99
CA ASP A 50 -11.35 7.82 11.86
C ASP A 50 -11.48 7.27 10.44
N GLU A 51 -11.64 5.95 10.31
CA GLU A 51 -11.83 5.28 9.02
C GLU A 51 -13.11 4.44 9.01
N LEU A 52 -13.86 4.52 7.91
CA LEU A 52 -14.98 3.62 7.65
C LEU A 52 -14.48 2.32 7.01
N LEU A 53 -14.93 1.20 7.57
CA LEU A 53 -14.61 -0.15 7.12
C LEU A 53 -15.85 -0.82 6.55
N GLU A 54 -15.67 -1.50 5.42
CA GLU A 54 -16.67 -2.40 4.87
C GLU A 54 -16.69 -3.72 5.67
N PRO A 55 -17.81 -4.48 5.68
CA PRO A 55 -17.85 -5.82 6.28
C PRO A 55 -16.74 -6.76 5.79
N SER A 56 -16.23 -6.52 4.58
CA SER A 56 -15.16 -7.28 3.93
C SER A 56 -13.75 -6.84 4.32
N SER A 57 -13.58 -5.91 5.26
CA SER A 57 -12.26 -5.56 5.80
C SER A 57 -11.53 -6.84 6.26
N PRO A 58 -10.34 -7.15 5.70
CA PRO A 58 -9.74 -8.47 5.86
C PRO A 58 -8.96 -8.65 7.18
N SER A 59 -8.49 -7.56 7.78
CA SER A 59 -7.65 -7.59 8.98
C SER A 59 -7.70 -6.27 9.76
N GLY A 60 -7.18 -6.30 10.98
CA GLY A 60 -7.07 -5.13 11.84
C GLY A 60 -5.98 -4.15 11.41
N VAL A 61 -5.85 -3.06 12.16
CA VAL A 61 -4.84 -2.01 11.96
C VAL A 61 -3.44 -2.55 12.28
N GLY A 62 -2.44 -2.12 11.51
CA GLY A 62 -1.03 -2.48 11.72
C GLY A 62 -0.08 -1.29 11.59
N LEU A 63 1.16 -1.50 12.05
CA LEU A 63 2.27 -0.55 11.92
C LEU A 63 3.40 -1.20 11.13
N GLN A 64 3.97 -0.47 10.17
CA GLN A 64 5.14 -0.91 9.41
C GLN A 64 5.89 0.30 8.83
N ASP A 65 7.21 0.27 8.88
CA ASP A 65 8.06 1.20 8.12
C ASP A 65 8.06 0.77 6.65
N LEU A 66 7.31 1.50 5.82
CA LEU A 66 7.09 1.18 4.41
C LEU A 66 8.10 1.88 3.49
N ASP A 67 8.61 3.04 3.89
CA ASP A 67 9.50 3.84 3.06
C ASP A 67 10.97 3.82 3.50
N GLY A 68 11.27 3.19 4.64
CA GLY A 68 12.62 3.03 5.18
C GLY A 68 13.16 4.27 5.87
N ASP A 69 12.33 5.27 6.21
CA ASP A 69 12.75 6.47 6.93
C ASP A 69 12.94 6.25 8.45
N GLY A 70 12.63 5.03 8.92
CA GLY A 70 12.73 4.64 10.32
C GLY A 70 11.52 5.02 11.16
N ARG A 71 10.48 5.66 10.57
CA ARG A 71 9.15 5.83 11.14
C ARG A 71 8.24 4.70 10.66
N GLN A 72 7.24 4.36 11.46
CA GLN A 72 6.24 3.38 11.05
C GLN A 72 4.98 4.07 10.54
N GLU A 73 4.53 3.69 9.35
CA GLU A 73 3.21 4.03 8.82
C GLU A 73 2.13 3.22 9.53
N LEU A 74 0.97 3.85 9.72
CA LEU A 74 -0.25 3.19 10.17
C LEU A 74 -1.05 2.71 8.96
N ILE A 75 -1.30 1.40 8.90
CA ILE A 75 -1.98 0.73 7.78
C ILE A 75 -3.34 0.23 8.25
N ILE A 76 -4.40 0.70 7.61
CA ILE A 76 -5.79 0.34 7.92
C ILE A 76 -6.43 -0.34 6.70
N PRO A 77 -6.58 -1.67 6.71
CA PRO A 77 -7.31 -2.42 5.68
C PRO A 77 -8.82 -2.12 5.73
N MET A 78 -9.33 -1.34 4.77
CA MET A 78 -10.70 -0.81 4.82
C MET A 78 -11.75 -1.76 4.26
N ALA A 79 -11.42 -2.43 3.16
CA ALA A 79 -12.35 -3.28 2.43
C ALA A 79 -11.59 -4.23 1.52
N GLN A 80 -12.08 -5.45 1.34
CA GLN A 80 -11.57 -6.38 0.34
C GLN A 80 -12.65 -6.63 -0.72
N ARG A 81 -12.25 -6.61 -2.00
CA ARG A 81 -13.10 -6.93 -3.15
C ARG A 81 -12.34 -7.77 -4.15
N ILE A 82 -13.06 -8.61 -4.89
CA ILE A 82 -12.48 -9.41 -5.96
C ILE A 82 -12.41 -8.54 -7.21
N PHE A 83 -11.19 -8.33 -7.72
CA PHE A 83 -10.94 -7.71 -9.01
C PHE A 83 -10.19 -8.73 -9.88
N HIS A 84 -10.67 -8.98 -11.09
CA HIS A 84 -10.07 -9.91 -12.05
C HIS A 84 -9.72 -11.30 -11.44
N GLY A 85 -10.62 -11.82 -10.60
CA GLY A 85 -10.48 -13.15 -9.99
C GLY A 85 -9.52 -13.22 -8.80
N SER A 86 -9.05 -12.09 -8.27
CA SER A 86 -8.16 -12.04 -7.10
C SER A 86 -8.61 -10.99 -6.08
N PRO A 87 -8.52 -11.29 -4.77
CA PRO A 87 -8.91 -10.35 -3.74
C PRO A 87 -7.88 -9.22 -3.65
N ASN A 88 -8.36 -7.98 -3.79
CA ASN A 88 -7.59 -6.77 -3.56
C ASN A 88 -8.23 -5.99 -2.42
N THR A 89 -7.39 -5.39 -1.61
CA THR A 89 -7.73 -4.64 -0.41
C THR A 89 -7.53 -3.15 -0.66
N ARG A 90 -8.54 -2.37 -0.31
CA ARG A 90 -8.41 -0.91 -0.17
C ARG A 90 -7.81 -0.61 1.19
N PHE A 91 -6.66 0.05 1.22
CA PHE A 91 -5.96 0.46 2.42
C PHE A 91 -6.08 1.96 2.60
N SER A 92 -6.19 2.40 3.85
CA SER A 92 -5.78 3.75 4.24
C SER A 92 -4.41 3.65 4.90
N VAL A 93 -3.41 4.29 4.31
CA VAL A 93 -2.03 4.33 4.80
C VAL A 93 -1.77 5.74 5.29
N TRP A 94 -1.32 5.84 6.53
CA TRP A 94 -1.09 7.11 7.22
C TRP A 94 0.41 7.23 7.51
N ARG A 95 1.03 8.32 7.02
CA ARG A 95 2.47 8.56 7.09
C ARG A 95 2.79 9.84 7.84
N ALA A 96 3.78 9.81 8.73
CA ALA A 96 4.31 11.00 9.39
C ALA A 96 5.79 11.23 9.01
N VAL A 97 6.20 12.48 8.81
CA VAL A 97 7.57 12.81 8.39
C VAL A 97 8.43 13.20 9.58
N GLY A 98 9.67 12.71 9.64
CA GLY A 98 10.67 13.20 10.59
C GLY A 98 10.27 12.92 12.03
N ASP A 99 10.10 13.96 12.86
CA ASP A 99 9.61 13.86 14.25
C ASP A 99 8.14 14.29 14.39
N SER A 100 7.45 14.52 13.28
CA SER A 100 6.04 14.90 13.32
C SER A 100 5.21 13.82 14.00
N THR A 101 4.27 14.26 14.84
CA THR A 101 3.22 13.43 15.43
C THR A 101 1.93 13.45 14.59
N HIS A 102 1.94 14.19 13.49
CA HIS A 102 0.83 14.29 12.56
C HIS A 102 1.06 13.38 11.35
N PHE A 103 0.08 12.54 11.07
CA PHE A 103 0.07 11.61 9.95
C PHE A 103 -0.84 12.11 8.83
N GLU A 104 -0.36 12.00 7.61
CA GLU A 104 -1.06 12.30 6.36
C GLU A 104 -1.60 11.03 5.72
N ARG A 105 -2.82 11.10 5.20
CA ARG A 105 -3.58 9.95 4.67
C ARG A 105 -3.38 9.77 3.16
N THR A 106 -2.97 8.58 2.76
CA THR A 106 -3.02 8.12 1.36
C THR A 106 -3.85 6.85 1.25
N GLN A 107 -4.81 6.83 0.32
CA GLN A 107 -5.55 5.61 0.01
C GLN A 107 -4.81 4.80 -1.05
N MET A 108 -4.71 3.49 -0.84
CA MET A 108 -4.07 2.55 -1.75
C MET A 108 -5.00 1.37 -2.06
N LEU A 109 -4.77 0.71 -3.19
CA LEU A 109 -5.51 -0.49 -3.59
C LEU A 109 -4.53 -1.57 -4.05
N GLY A 110 -4.60 -2.75 -3.45
CA GLY A 110 -3.78 -3.90 -3.85
C GLY A 110 -3.97 -5.09 -2.93
N GLN A 111 -3.30 -6.19 -3.22
CA GLN A 111 -3.21 -7.36 -2.33
C GLN A 111 -2.27 -7.10 -1.15
N ALA A 112 -1.25 -6.26 -1.34
CA ALA A 112 -0.29 -5.87 -0.33
C ALA A 112 0.25 -4.44 -0.57
N VAL A 113 0.77 -3.82 0.48
CA VAL A 113 1.55 -2.57 0.44
C VAL A 113 2.91 -2.84 1.08
N TYR A 114 4.01 -2.44 0.44
CA TYR A 114 5.37 -2.71 0.92
C TYR A 114 6.40 -1.75 0.30
N SER A 115 7.62 -1.72 0.87
CA SER A 115 8.75 -0.96 0.31
C SER A 115 9.20 -1.53 -1.02
N SER A 116 9.43 -0.67 -2.02
CA SER A 116 10.00 -1.10 -3.30
C SER A 116 11.47 -1.51 -3.23
N GLY A 117 12.17 -1.12 -2.15
CA GLY A 117 13.62 -1.29 -2.00
C GLY A 117 14.48 -0.23 -2.69
N ASP A 118 13.87 0.71 -3.41
CA ASP A 118 14.54 1.82 -4.12
C ASP A 118 13.92 3.19 -3.80
N GLY A 119 13.36 3.33 -2.60
CA GLY A 119 12.88 4.60 -2.05
C GLY A 119 11.41 4.92 -2.34
N TYR A 120 10.64 3.95 -2.86
CA TYR A 120 9.20 4.09 -3.06
C TYR A 120 8.42 3.12 -2.16
N VAL A 121 7.14 3.42 -1.99
CA VAL A 121 6.15 2.48 -1.46
C VAL A 121 5.34 1.92 -2.62
N VAL A 122 5.06 0.63 -2.62
CA VAL A 122 4.32 -0.05 -3.69
C VAL A 122 3.05 -0.68 -3.15
N ALA A 123 1.93 -0.40 -3.80
CA ALA A 123 0.74 -1.22 -3.71
C ALA A 123 0.76 -2.25 -4.85
N ASN A 124 0.67 -3.54 -4.52
CA ASN A 124 0.73 -4.65 -5.46
C ASN A 124 -0.64 -5.30 -5.60
N GLY A 125 -1.30 -5.08 -6.72
CA GLY A 125 -2.55 -5.70 -7.12
C GLY A 125 -2.36 -6.72 -8.25
N GLY A 126 -3.48 -7.29 -8.70
CA GLY A 126 -3.53 -8.05 -9.94
C GLY A 126 -4.32 -9.35 -9.86
N SER A 127 -4.03 -10.26 -10.79
CA SER A 127 -4.69 -11.56 -11.04
C SER A 127 -3.65 -12.65 -11.28
N PRO A 128 -3.96 -13.95 -11.37
CA PRO A 128 -2.93 -15.00 -11.51
C PRO A 128 -1.89 -14.78 -12.63
N ASN A 129 -2.26 -14.08 -13.72
CA ASN A 129 -1.43 -13.87 -14.91
C ASN A 129 -1.05 -12.39 -15.14
N SER A 130 -1.40 -11.50 -14.22
CA SER A 130 -1.06 -10.08 -14.30
C SER A 130 -0.81 -9.48 -12.92
N ARG A 131 0.12 -8.54 -12.81
CA ARG A 131 0.38 -7.76 -11.59
C ARG A 131 0.34 -6.28 -11.91
N ASP A 132 -0.38 -5.54 -11.09
CA ASP A 132 -0.41 -4.09 -11.16
C ASP A 132 0.38 -3.54 -9.97
N LEU A 133 1.44 -2.80 -10.24
CA LEU A 133 2.26 -2.17 -9.21
C LEU A 133 2.06 -0.65 -9.26
N THR A 134 1.46 -0.09 -8.22
CA THR A 134 1.33 1.36 -8.07
C THR A 134 2.41 1.87 -7.13
N PHE A 135 3.30 2.73 -7.64
CA PHE A 135 4.41 3.31 -6.91
C PHE A 135 4.02 4.68 -6.34
N TYR A 136 4.39 4.89 -5.09
CA TYR A 136 4.19 6.11 -4.35
C TYR A 136 5.53 6.66 -3.88
N LEU A 137 5.77 7.93 -4.16
CA LEU A 137 6.89 8.69 -3.63
C LEU A 137 6.54 9.23 -2.22
N PRO A 138 7.35 8.94 -1.20
CA PRO A 138 7.23 9.57 0.11
C PRO A 138 7.51 11.08 0.03
N THR A 139 6.60 11.90 0.53
CA THR A 139 6.72 13.37 0.56
C THR A 139 6.28 13.93 1.91
N GLY A 140 6.46 15.25 2.08
CA GLY A 140 5.93 15.97 3.24
C GLY A 140 4.41 15.91 3.38
N ALA A 141 3.69 15.62 2.29
CA ALA A 141 2.23 15.53 2.24
C ALA A 141 1.72 14.07 2.26
N GLY A 142 2.54 13.12 2.72
CA GLY A 142 2.20 11.69 2.77
C GLY A 142 2.84 10.91 1.63
N LEU A 143 2.04 10.10 0.92
CA LEU A 143 2.52 9.24 -0.16
C LEU A 143 1.85 9.67 -1.48
N THR A 144 2.66 10.16 -2.42
CA THR A 144 2.21 10.69 -3.71
C THR A 144 2.33 9.61 -4.78
N LEU A 145 1.24 9.23 -5.42
CA LEU A 145 1.26 8.29 -6.55
C LEU A 145 2.08 8.88 -7.70
N VAL A 146 3.07 8.16 -8.22
CA VAL A 146 3.94 8.65 -9.30
C VAL A 146 3.88 7.83 -10.59
N VAL A 147 3.65 6.51 -10.49
CA VAL A 147 3.50 5.63 -11.65
C VAL A 147 2.72 4.38 -11.27
N ALA A 148 1.95 3.87 -12.23
CA ALA A 148 1.41 2.52 -12.18
C ALA A 148 2.04 1.67 -13.29
N LEU A 149 2.42 0.44 -12.96
CA LEU A 149 2.89 -0.56 -13.91
C LEU A 149 1.87 -1.68 -14.04
N THR A 150 1.76 -2.26 -15.22
CA THR A 150 1.17 -3.59 -15.42
C THR A 150 2.26 -4.54 -15.92
N ILE A 151 2.42 -5.66 -15.23
CA ILE A 151 3.30 -6.76 -15.59
C ILE A 151 2.45 -7.97 -15.97
N GLU A 152 2.53 -8.41 -17.22
CA GLU A 152 1.70 -9.50 -17.76
C GLU A 152 2.55 -10.73 -18.07
N ALA A 153 2.00 -11.91 -17.77
CA ALA A 153 2.57 -13.18 -18.21
C ALA A 153 2.24 -13.42 -19.68
N GLU A 154 3.26 -13.44 -20.54
CA GLU A 154 3.10 -13.62 -22.00
C GLU A 154 3.14 -15.10 -22.38
N GLN A 155 3.98 -15.88 -21.71
CA GLN A 155 4.10 -17.32 -21.92
C GLN A 155 4.12 -18.06 -20.58
N VAL A 156 3.30 -19.09 -20.47
CA VAL A 156 3.21 -19.97 -19.30
C VAL A 156 3.41 -21.42 -19.75
N ASP A 157 4.30 -22.14 -19.09
CA ASP A 157 4.41 -23.60 -19.23
C ASP A 157 3.19 -24.26 -18.59
N LEU A 158 2.34 -24.90 -19.40
CA LEU A 158 1.10 -25.51 -18.93
C LEU A 158 1.32 -26.76 -18.05
N GLY A 159 2.45 -27.45 -18.18
CA GLY A 159 2.77 -28.63 -17.38
C GLY A 159 3.19 -28.27 -15.96
N THR A 160 3.86 -27.13 -15.79
CA THR A 160 4.39 -26.68 -14.48
C THR A 160 3.70 -25.44 -13.93
N GLN A 161 2.82 -24.80 -14.71
CA GLN A 161 2.23 -23.49 -14.46
C GLN A 161 3.26 -22.37 -14.24
N ARG A 162 4.51 -22.58 -14.68
CA ARG A 162 5.57 -21.59 -14.55
C ARG A 162 5.44 -20.51 -15.62
N VAL A 163 5.47 -19.25 -15.21
CA VAL A 163 5.60 -18.11 -16.12
C VAL A 163 7.02 -18.09 -16.69
N LEU A 164 7.14 -18.13 -18.02
CA LEU A 164 8.39 -18.19 -18.77
C LEU A 164 8.84 -16.81 -19.25
N THR A 165 7.89 -16.01 -19.75
CA THR A 165 8.15 -14.64 -20.23
C THR A 165 7.10 -13.67 -19.70
N VAL A 166 7.51 -12.43 -19.51
CA VAL A 166 6.64 -11.35 -19.02
C VAL A 166 6.91 -10.04 -19.76
N SER A 167 5.87 -9.27 -20.01
CA SER A 167 5.99 -7.87 -20.42
C SER A 167 5.77 -6.95 -19.23
N CYS A 168 6.30 -5.73 -19.30
CA CYS A 168 6.08 -4.69 -18.29
C CYS A 168 5.79 -3.38 -19.00
N ARG A 169 4.70 -2.71 -18.60
CA ARG A 169 4.26 -1.45 -19.18
C ARG A 169 3.98 -0.43 -18.09
N ALA A 170 4.48 0.79 -18.25
CA ALA A 170 4.11 1.91 -17.40
C ALA A 170 2.89 2.63 -17.96
N HIS A 171 2.02 3.07 -17.06
CA HIS A 171 0.88 3.91 -17.37
C HIS A 171 1.16 5.34 -16.94
N GLN A 172 0.64 6.29 -17.72
CA GLN A 172 0.75 7.69 -17.36
C GLN A 172 -0.18 7.99 -16.18
N GLU A 173 0.39 8.59 -15.16
CA GLU A 173 -0.33 9.04 -13.97
C GLU A 173 -0.13 10.54 -13.82
N ASP A 174 -1.16 11.26 -13.35
CA ASP A 174 -1.08 12.72 -13.17
C ASP A 174 0.07 13.12 -12.22
N GLY A 175 0.46 12.22 -11.30
CA GLY A 175 1.57 12.43 -10.37
C GLY A 175 2.97 12.16 -10.94
N SER A 176 3.10 11.69 -12.18
CA SER A 176 4.40 11.50 -12.85
C SER A 176 5.23 12.79 -12.97
N HIS A 177 4.57 13.96 -12.92
CA HIS A 177 5.23 15.26 -12.81
C HIS A 177 6.09 15.42 -11.55
N ALA A 178 5.80 14.69 -10.47
CA ALA A 178 6.57 14.76 -9.23
C ALA A 178 7.98 14.17 -9.37
N ILE A 179 8.23 13.36 -10.39
CA ILE A 179 9.52 12.71 -10.66
C ILE A 179 10.18 13.20 -11.97
N ASP A 180 9.57 14.16 -12.67
CA ASP A 180 10.05 14.72 -13.95
C ASP A 180 10.40 13.64 -15.00
N MET A 181 9.56 12.61 -15.09
CA MET A 181 9.70 11.52 -16.06
C MET A 181 8.49 11.45 -16.99
N ASN A 182 8.74 11.23 -18.28
CA ASN A 182 7.69 10.79 -19.20
C ASN A 182 7.45 9.28 -19.08
N VAL A 183 6.38 8.79 -19.71
CA VAL A 183 5.97 7.37 -19.63
C VAL A 183 7.08 6.39 -20.04
N SER A 184 7.87 6.71 -21.07
CA SER A 184 8.97 5.84 -21.51
C SER A 184 10.07 5.76 -20.46
N GLN A 185 10.47 6.92 -19.90
CA GLN A 185 11.48 6.97 -18.83
C GLN A 185 10.99 6.27 -17.56
N SER A 186 9.71 6.43 -17.22
CA SER A 186 9.08 5.72 -16.11
C SER A 186 9.05 4.21 -16.36
N GLN A 187 8.75 3.77 -17.58
CA GLN A 187 8.79 2.35 -17.92
C GLN A 187 10.19 1.78 -17.74
N ASP A 188 11.20 2.40 -18.34
CA ASP A 188 12.59 1.94 -18.26
C ASP A 188 13.07 1.88 -16.81
N THR A 189 12.73 2.89 -16.00
CA THR A 189 13.14 2.97 -14.60
C THR A 189 12.41 1.96 -13.71
N PHE A 190 11.08 1.98 -13.73
CA PHE A 190 10.29 1.23 -12.75
C PHE A 190 10.08 -0.23 -13.12
N CYS A 191 10.14 -0.61 -14.40
CA CYS A 191 10.14 -2.03 -14.79
C CYS A 191 11.41 -2.77 -14.34
N ASP A 192 12.51 -2.05 -14.14
CA ASP A 192 13.77 -2.57 -13.62
C ASP A 192 13.91 -2.41 -12.09
N SER A 193 12.92 -1.82 -11.41
CA SER A 193 12.89 -1.68 -9.94
C SER A 193 12.95 -3.04 -9.22
N PRO A 194 13.45 -3.11 -7.97
CA PRO A 194 13.48 -4.35 -7.21
C PRO A 194 12.08 -4.96 -7.02
N ALA A 195 11.05 -4.14 -6.79
CA ALA A 195 9.66 -4.58 -6.71
C ALA A 195 9.15 -5.22 -8.01
N ALA A 196 9.37 -4.58 -9.16
CA ALA A 196 8.96 -5.12 -10.45
C ALA A 196 9.70 -6.42 -10.78
N ARG A 197 11.01 -6.49 -10.49
CA ARG A 197 11.83 -7.68 -10.74
C ARG A 197 11.51 -8.85 -9.81
N ALA A 198 10.94 -8.58 -8.63
CA ALA A 198 10.44 -9.62 -7.72
C ALA A 198 9.17 -10.33 -8.23
N ILE A 199 8.46 -9.73 -9.19
CA ILE A 199 7.33 -10.38 -9.86
C ILE A 199 7.86 -11.38 -10.89
N TRP A 200 7.57 -12.67 -10.68
CA TRP A 200 8.09 -13.78 -11.51
C TRP A 200 9.60 -13.67 -11.79
N PRO A 201 10.46 -13.77 -10.76
CA PRO A 201 11.89 -13.43 -10.88
C PRO A 201 12.68 -14.34 -11.84
N GLY A 202 12.14 -15.51 -12.17
CA GLY A 202 12.73 -16.46 -13.12
C GLY A 202 12.17 -16.40 -14.54
N ALA A 203 11.32 -15.42 -14.86
CA ALA A 203 10.78 -15.20 -16.20
C ALA A 203 11.65 -14.20 -16.98
N GLN A 204 11.80 -14.42 -18.29
CA GLN A 204 12.47 -13.49 -19.18
C GLN A 204 11.58 -12.27 -19.45
N ARG A 205 12.14 -11.06 -19.31
CA ARG A 205 11.47 -9.81 -19.66
C ARG A 205 11.48 -9.63 -21.18
N VAL A 206 10.31 -9.38 -21.77
CA VAL A 206 10.15 -9.10 -23.20
C VAL A 206 9.49 -7.75 -23.40
N THR A 207 9.86 -7.08 -24.50
CA THR A 207 9.19 -5.87 -24.95
C THR A 207 8.17 -6.26 -26.02
N LEU A 208 6.95 -5.74 -25.90
CA LEU A 208 5.90 -5.89 -26.91
C LEU A 208 5.96 -4.78 -27.96
#